data_AF-A0A256BCW2-F1
#
_entry.id   AF-A0A256BCW2-F1
#
_cell.length_a   1.000
_cell.length_b   1.000
_cell.length_c   1.000
_cell.angle_alpha   90.00
_cell.angle_beta   90.00
_cell.angle_gamma   90.00
#
_symmetry.space_group_name_H-M   'P 1'
#
loop_
_entity.id
_entity.type
_entity.pdbx_description
1 polymer ?
#
loop_
_entity_poly.entity_id
_entity_poly.type
_entity_poly.pdbx_seq_one_letter_code
_entity_poly.pdbx_strand_id
1 'polypeptide(L)'
;MNINYFKTGLFATAAIALLSACNTTPATTAPTETATTPTATPTTSATTSPTTPFSGEREKAIESSGRLYLGSLSRAQQAFFIEKGKFSSTIDDLSVGIKAEDSNYLLQITDTQPKSVTMTATAKQDNVKSFAASVFAVGNTGSETTLFIVCGTDKPSKTPPTGITAPKSETDKPTCPTGSSPAK
;
A
#
# COMPACT_ATOMS: atom_id res chain seq x y z
N MET A 1 -9.21 9.19 -59.48
CA MET A 1 -9.25 7.74 -59.20
C MET A 1 -9.37 7.61 -57.68
N ASN A 2 -10.47 7.16 -57.04
CA ASN A 2 -11.43 6.06 -57.35
C ASN A 2 -10.65 4.77 -57.70
N ILE A 3 -10.74 3.61 -57.02
CA ILE A 3 -11.82 2.87 -56.32
C ILE A 3 -11.25 2.27 -55.00
N ASN A 4 -11.90 2.04 -53.84
CA ASN A 4 -13.31 2.03 -53.33
C ASN A 4 -13.95 0.61 -53.12
N TYR A 5 -14.87 0.48 -52.14
CA TYR A 5 -15.73 -0.68 -51.78
C TYR A 5 -15.12 -2.01 -51.24
N PHE A 6 -15.40 -2.31 -49.96
CA PHE A 6 -15.78 -3.65 -49.42
C PHE A 6 -16.47 -3.43 -48.05
N LYS A 7 -17.81 -3.35 -47.92
CA LYS A 7 -18.89 -4.35 -48.01
C LYS A 7 -19.04 -5.30 -46.79
N THR A 8 -19.80 -4.80 -45.79
CA THR A 8 -20.84 -5.48 -44.96
C THR A 8 -20.63 -6.88 -44.33
N GLY A 9 -20.91 -6.98 -43.03
CA GLY A 9 -21.24 -8.20 -42.27
C GLY A 9 -20.70 -8.12 -40.83
N LEU A 10 -21.39 -8.53 -39.76
CA LEU A 10 -22.69 -9.17 -39.60
C LEU A 10 -23.25 -8.84 -38.19
N PHE A 11 -24.58 -8.81 -38.03
CA PHE A 11 -25.24 -8.52 -36.74
C PHE A 11 -25.13 -9.69 -35.75
N ALA A 12 -24.95 -9.37 -34.46
CA ALA A 12 -25.17 -10.31 -33.34
C ALA A 12 -25.69 -9.58 -32.09
N THR A 13 -26.94 -9.12 -32.14
CA THR A 13 -27.68 -8.65 -30.96
C THR A 13 -28.17 -9.84 -30.14
N ALA A 14 -27.49 -10.17 -29.04
CA ALA A 14 -27.97 -11.15 -28.07
C ALA A 14 -28.84 -10.48 -27.01
N ALA A 15 -30.16 -10.50 -27.21
CA ALA A 15 -31.12 -10.20 -26.15
C ALA A 15 -31.42 -11.49 -25.39
N ILE A 16 -31.18 -11.51 -24.07
CA ILE A 16 -31.69 -12.55 -23.17
C ILE A 16 -32.54 -11.84 -22.11
N ALA A 17 -33.81 -12.20 -22.07
CA ALA A 17 -34.80 -11.55 -21.22
C ALA A 17 -35.23 -12.43 -20.04
N LEU A 18 -35.18 -11.82 -18.86
CA LEU A 18 -36.17 -11.91 -17.78
C LEU A 18 -36.32 -13.16 -16.88
N LEU A 19 -36.73 -12.84 -15.64
CA LEU A 19 -37.36 -13.66 -14.59
C LEU A 19 -36.42 -14.63 -13.84
N SER A 20 -36.11 -14.38 -12.56
CA SER A 20 -37.12 -14.49 -11.50
C SER A 20 -36.82 -13.61 -10.27
N ALA A 21 -37.89 -13.22 -9.57
CA ALA A 21 -37.85 -12.59 -8.24
C ALA A 21 -38.26 -13.60 -7.15
N CYS A 22 -38.33 -13.14 -5.89
CA CYS A 22 -38.56 -13.90 -4.64
C CYS A 22 -37.36 -14.71 -4.10
N ASN A 23 -37.08 -14.74 -2.79
CA ASN A 23 -37.51 -13.84 -1.70
C ASN A 23 -36.62 -14.05 -0.45
N THR A 24 -36.72 -13.13 0.52
CA THR A 24 -36.51 -13.32 1.97
C THR A 24 -35.22 -13.97 2.54
N THR A 25 -34.57 -13.17 3.39
CA THR A 25 -33.70 -13.51 4.54
C THR A 25 -34.19 -14.71 5.39
N PRO A 26 -33.26 -15.39 6.09
CA PRO A 26 -32.85 -14.99 7.46
C PRO A 26 -31.36 -14.58 7.50
N ALA A 27 -30.95 -13.50 8.15
CA ALA A 27 -31.01 -13.29 9.60
C ALA A 27 -30.32 -14.42 10.40
N THR A 28 -29.01 -14.60 10.20
CA THR A 28 -28.18 -15.42 11.08
C THR A 28 -28.17 -14.82 12.48
N THR A 29 -28.79 -15.52 13.41
CA THR A 29 -28.93 -15.14 14.81
C THR A 29 -27.58 -15.06 15.53
N ALA A 30 -27.34 -13.95 16.23
CA ALA A 30 -26.30 -13.90 17.24
C ALA A 30 -26.62 -14.90 18.37
N PRO A 31 -25.62 -15.59 18.94
CA PRO A 31 -25.82 -16.35 20.17
C PRO A 31 -26.05 -15.37 21.33
N THR A 32 -27.25 -15.41 21.89
CA THR A 32 -27.54 -14.85 23.22
C THR A 32 -26.88 -15.74 24.26
N GLU A 33 -25.71 -15.33 24.78
CA GLU A 33 -25.19 -15.92 26.02
C GLU A 33 -25.73 -15.17 27.25
N THR A 34 -26.06 -15.96 28.27
CA THR A 34 -26.87 -15.60 29.42
C THR A 34 -26.16 -14.62 30.34
N ALA A 35 -26.85 -13.53 30.70
CA ALA A 35 -26.43 -12.67 31.80
C ALA A 35 -26.65 -13.38 33.15
N THR A 36 -25.56 -13.80 33.80
CA THR A 36 -25.55 -14.11 35.23
C THR A 36 -24.60 -13.19 35.97
N THR A 37 -25.16 -12.25 36.71
CA THR A 37 -24.46 -11.40 37.68
C THR A 37 -24.08 -12.22 38.91
N PRO A 38 -22.82 -12.14 39.38
CA PRO A 38 -22.51 -12.22 40.80
C PRO A 38 -22.11 -10.84 41.35
N THR A 39 -22.77 -10.44 42.43
CA THR A 39 -22.52 -9.18 43.15
C THR A 39 -21.12 -9.19 43.81
N ALA A 40 -20.51 -8.01 43.87
CA ALA A 40 -19.11 -7.82 44.26
C ALA A 40 -18.81 -7.99 45.76
N THR A 41 -17.56 -8.37 46.06
CA THR A 41 -16.83 -8.02 47.29
C THR A 41 -15.35 -7.83 46.92
N PRO A 42 -14.63 -6.81 47.43
CA PRO A 42 -13.28 -6.51 46.97
C PRO A 42 -12.23 -7.38 47.66
N THR A 43 -11.31 -7.96 46.89
CA THR A 43 -10.08 -8.57 47.41
C THR A 43 -8.88 -7.87 46.81
N THR A 44 -8.21 -7.06 47.62
CA THR A 44 -6.90 -6.49 47.32
C THR A 44 -5.89 -7.64 47.16
N SER A 45 -5.47 -7.93 45.95
CA SER A 45 -4.38 -8.87 45.66
C SER A 45 -3.44 -8.22 44.66
N ALA A 46 -2.35 -7.66 45.17
CA ALA A 46 -1.23 -7.27 44.33
C ALA A 46 -0.64 -8.54 43.70
N THR A 47 -0.67 -8.65 42.39
CA THR A 47 0.05 -9.68 41.65
C THR A 47 0.63 -9.04 40.40
N THR A 48 1.95 -8.94 40.43
CA THR A 48 2.86 -8.42 39.40
C THR A 48 2.40 -8.69 37.97
N SER A 49 2.30 -7.63 37.16
CA SER A 49 2.18 -7.74 35.70
C SER A 49 3.26 -8.67 35.15
N PRO A 50 2.92 -9.67 34.31
CA PRO A 50 3.91 -10.52 33.68
C PRO A 50 4.79 -9.68 32.73
N THR A 51 6.11 -9.80 32.91
CA THR A 51 7.13 -9.11 32.09
C THR A 51 6.89 -9.40 30.61
N THR A 52 6.70 -8.33 29.82
CA THR A 52 5.99 -8.39 28.53
C THR A 52 6.78 -9.06 27.40
N PRO A 53 6.31 -10.17 26.81
CA PRO A 53 6.81 -10.69 25.53
C PRO A 53 6.21 -9.96 24.30
N PHE A 54 5.36 -8.96 24.51
CA PHE A 54 4.52 -8.34 23.47
C PHE A 54 5.12 -7.12 22.75
N SER A 55 6.25 -6.58 23.21
CA SER A 55 6.91 -5.44 22.54
C SER A 55 7.33 -5.81 21.13
N GLY A 56 8.17 -6.82 20.98
CA GLY A 56 8.74 -7.21 19.68
C GLY A 56 7.70 -7.59 18.62
N GLU A 57 6.47 -7.94 19.00
CA GLU A 57 5.37 -8.15 18.05
C GLU A 57 4.66 -6.83 17.67
N ARG A 58 4.51 -5.90 18.62
CA ARG A 58 4.05 -4.53 18.33
C ARG A 58 4.99 -3.83 17.35
N GLU A 59 6.30 -3.88 17.58
CA GLU A 59 7.28 -3.24 16.68
C GLU A 59 7.18 -3.81 15.25
N LYS A 60 7.09 -5.14 15.08
CA LYS A 60 6.89 -5.78 13.76
C LYS A 60 5.57 -5.37 13.09
N ALA A 61 4.48 -5.28 13.86
CA ALA A 61 3.17 -4.88 13.34
C ALA A 61 3.21 -3.43 12.83
N ILE A 62 3.88 -2.53 13.55
CA ILE A 62 4.13 -1.16 13.10
C ILE A 62 5.00 -1.16 11.84
N GLU A 63 6.12 -1.87 11.82
CA GLU A 63 6.96 -1.95 10.62
C GLU A 63 6.20 -2.50 9.40
N SER A 64 5.24 -3.40 9.62
CA SER A 64 4.36 -3.91 8.56
C SER A 64 3.43 -2.83 8.00
N SER A 65 2.88 -1.94 8.84
CA SER A 65 2.05 -0.83 8.33
C SER A 65 2.86 0.14 7.48
N GLY A 66 4.10 0.47 7.89
CA GLY A 66 5.01 1.29 7.08
C GLY A 66 5.30 0.71 5.69
N ARG A 67 5.54 -0.61 5.61
CA ARG A 67 5.70 -1.33 4.33
C ARG A 67 4.43 -1.30 3.49
N LEU A 68 3.27 -1.56 4.10
CA LEU A 68 1.98 -1.59 3.41
C LEU A 68 1.56 -0.21 2.86
N TYR A 69 1.81 0.87 3.60
CA TYR A 69 1.56 2.24 3.14
C TYR A 69 2.38 2.56 1.89
N LEU A 70 3.69 2.33 1.92
CA LEU A 70 4.55 2.58 0.76
C LEU A 70 4.26 1.64 -0.42
N GLY A 71 3.92 0.39 -0.17
CA GLY A 71 3.48 -0.54 -1.21
C GLY A 71 2.19 -0.11 -1.89
N SER A 72 1.26 0.49 -1.13
CA SER A 72 -0.01 1.03 -1.65
C SER A 72 0.21 2.32 -2.44
N LEU A 73 0.97 3.26 -1.88
CA LEU A 73 1.37 4.50 -2.56
C LEU A 73 2.16 4.22 -3.85
N SER A 74 3.01 3.18 -3.87
CA SER A 74 3.78 2.81 -5.06
C SER A 74 2.87 2.35 -6.19
N ARG A 75 1.88 1.48 -5.91
CA ARG A 75 0.89 1.06 -6.91
C ARG A 75 0.05 2.23 -7.41
N ALA A 76 -0.31 3.16 -6.53
CA ALA A 76 -1.06 4.35 -6.91
C ALA A 76 -0.23 5.30 -7.79
N GLN A 77 1.06 5.50 -7.49
CA GLN A 77 1.99 6.24 -8.35
C GLN A 77 2.18 5.56 -9.72
N GLN A 78 2.22 4.22 -9.78
CA GLN A 78 2.24 3.49 -11.05
C GLN A 78 0.96 3.74 -11.87
N ALA A 79 -0.22 3.63 -11.25
CA ALA A 79 -1.50 3.91 -11.90
C ALA A 79 -1.60 5.38 -12.37
N PHE A 80 -1.24 6.32 -11.50
CA PHE A 80 -1.22 7.75 -11.80
C PHE A 80 -0.26 8.08 -12.96
N PHE A 81 0.91 7.42 -13.02
CA PHE A 81 1.83 7.56 -14.17
C PHE A 81 1.21 7.02 -15.46
N ILE A 82 0.58 5.85 -15.43
CA ILE A 82 -0.11 5.27 -16.59
C ILE A 82 -1.25 6.17 -17.08
N GLU A 83 -2.01 6.79 -16.18
CA GLU A 83 -3.12 7.68 -16.54
C GLU A 83 -2.70 9.09 -16.98
N LYS A 84 -1.61 9.64 -16.41
CA LYS A 84 -1.26 11.07 -16.51
C LYS A 84 0.08 11.33 -17.20
N GLY A 85 0.86 10.30 -17.51
CA GLY A 85 2.20 10.41 -18.12
C GLY A 85 3.26 11.05 -17.20
N LYS A 86 2.99 11.16 -15.90
CA LYS A 86 3.87 11.74 -14.88
C LYS A 86 3.53 11.18 -13.50
N PHE A 87 4.46 11.24 -12.57
CA PHE A 87 4.19 10.94 -11.16
C PHE A 87 3.46 12.09 -10.46
N SER A 88 2.76 11.76 -9.37
CA SER A 88 2.21 12.77 -8.46
C SER A 88 3.27 13.29 -7.51
N SER A 89 3.22 14.59 -7.20
CA SER A 89 4.00 15.23 -6.14
C SER A 89 3.26 15.31 -4.80
N THR A 90 1.97 14.95 -4.72
CA THR A 90 1.18 14.94 -3.47
C THR A 90 0.52 13.59 -3.22
N ILE A 91 0.29 13.27 -1.94
CA ILE A 91 -0.38 12.02 -1.52
C ILE A 91 -1.90 12.11 -1.80
N ASP A 92 -2.49 13.29 -1.67
CA ASP A 92 -3.93 13.48 -1.86
C ASP A 92 -4.37 13.26 -3.31
N ASP A 93 -3.57 13.70 -4.29
CA ASP A 93 -3.79 13.44 -5.72
C ASP A 93 -3.87 11.94 -6.06
N LEU A 94 -3.25 11.07 -5.25
CA LEU A 94 -3.28 9.61 -5.45
C LEU A 94 -4.60 8.97 -4.99
N SER A 95 -5.44 9.69 -4.24
CA SER A 95 -6.80 9.25 -3.83
C SER A 95 -6.88 7.87 -3.13
N VAL A 96 -5.80 7.43 -2.48
CA VAL A 96 -5.69 6.10 -1.84
C VAL A 96 -6.34 5.98 -0.46
N GLY A 97 -6.85 7.07 0.12
CA GLY A 97 -7.41 7.08 1.48
C GLY A 97 -6.38 6.91 2.61
N ILE A 98 -5.08 6.96 2.29
CA ILE A 98 -3.99 6.91 3.26
C ILE A 98 -3.69 8.33 3.75
N LYS A 99 -3.68 8.53 5.07
CA LYS A 99 -3.28 9.81 5.68
C LYS A 99 -1.77 9.99 5.57
N ALA A 100 -1.31 11.20 5.27
CA ALA A 100 0.12 11.52 5.22
C ALA A 100 0.82 11.36 6.58
N GLU A 101 0.10 11.29 7.70
CA GLU A 101 0.69 11.20 9.03
C GLU A 101 -0.22 10.42 10.00
N ASP A 102 0.37 9.54 10.82
CA ASP A 102 -0.29 8.86 11.93
C ASP A 102 0.60 8.84 13.20
N SER A 103 0.29 8.01 14.21
CA SER A 103 1.07 7.90 15.46
C SER A 103 2.44 7.21 15.30
N ASN A 104 2.68 6.56 14.17
CA ASN A 104 3.78 5.64 13.93
C ASN A 104 4.71 6.11 12.80
N TYR A 105 4.15 6.75 11.78
CA TYR A 105 4.85 7.20 10.58
C TYR A 105 4.45 8.61 10.16
N LEU A 106 5.42 9.31 9.57
CA LEU A 106 5.21 10.43 8.67
C LEU A 106 5.49 9.96 7.25
N LEU A 107 4.50 10.07 6.36
CA LEU A 107 4.58 9.72 4.94
C LEU A 107 4.81 10.99 4.11
N GLN A 108 5.79 10.95 3.21
CA GLN A 108 6.09 12.08 2.34
C GLN A 108 6.45 11.60 0.94
N ILE A 109 6.15 12.41 -0.08
CA ILE A 109 6.80 12.33 -1.39
C ILE A 109 7.99 13.30 -1.31
N THR A 110 9.21 12.76 -1.33
CA THR A 110 10.43 13.52 -1.04
C THR A 110 11.17 13.98 -2.28
N ASP A 111 10.95 13.30 -3.42
CA ASP A 111 11.52 13.65 -4.71
C ASP A 111 10.55 13.23 -5.83
N THR A 112 10.43 14.05 -6.87
CA THR A 112 9.56 13.80 -8.02
C THR A 112 10.26 14.31 -9.29
N GLN A 113 10.63 13.37 -10.14
CA GLN A 113 11.33 13.57 -11.40
C GLN A 113 10.50 12.97 -12.56
N PRO A 114 10.78 13.32 -13.83
CA PRO A 114 10.01 12.82 -14.97
C PRO A 114 9.96 11.28 -15.08
N LYS A 115 11.03 10.59 -14.67
CA LYS A 115 11.14 9.12 -14.73
C LYS A 115 11.25 8.44 -13.36
N SER A 116 11.11 9.16 -12.26
CA SER A 116 11.08 8.54 -10.93
C SER A 116 10.38 9.40 -9.87
N VAL A 117 9.74 8.75 -8.90
CA VAL A 117 9.24 9.39 -7.68
C VAL A 117 9.73 8.61 -6.47
N THR A 118 10.18 9.32 -5.44
CA THR A 118 10.62 8.72 -4.18
C THR A 118 9.74 9.19 -3.03
N MET A 119 9.38 8.24 -2.17
CA MET A 119 8.48 8.41 -1.06
C MET A 119 9.10 7.80 0.19
N THR A 120 8.79 8.34 1.36
CA THR A 120 9.31 7.86 2.64
C THR A 120 8.19 7.54 3.61
N ALA A 121 8.45 6.60 4.50
CA ALA A 121 7.71 6.36 5.72
C ALA A 121 8.70 6.47 6.88
N THR A 122 8.80 7.67 7.42
CA THR A 122 9.72 8.03 8.50
C THR A 122 9.14 7.60 9.83
N ALA A 123 9.81 6.69 10.54
CA ALA A 123 9.32 6.12 11.79
C ALA A 123 9.35 7.14 12.93
N LYS A 124 8.25 7.20 13.68
CA LYS A 124 8.08 8.03 14.88
C LYS A 124 8.43 7.31 16.18
N GLN A 125 8.42 5.98 16.19
CA GLN A 125 8.81 5.14 17.33
C GLN A 125 10.30 4.78 17.26
N ASP A 126 11.00 4.61 18.39
CA ASP A 126 12.47 4.47 18.40
C ASP A 126 12.96 3.07 17.98
N ASN A 127 12.19 2.04 18.31
CA ASN A 127 12.54 0.63 18.06
C ASN A 127 11.99 0.10 16.73
N VAL A 128 11.66 1.00 15.80
CA VAL A 128 10.97 0.72 14.54
C VAL A 128 11.80 1.22 13.35
N LYS A 129 11.84 0.44 12.26
CA LYS A 129 12.49 0.82 11.00
C LYS A 129 11.76 1.93 10.26
N SER A 130 12.54 2.83 9.66
CA SER A 130 12.05 3.73 8.62
C SER A 130 12.14 3.07 7.25
N PHE A 131 11.27 3.46 6.33
CA PHE A 131 11.21 2.93 4.98
C PHE A 131 11.26 4.04 3.93
N ALA A 132 11.74 3.68 2.74
CA ALA A 132 11.64 4.50 1.53
C ALA A 132 11.21 3.62 0.37
N ALA A 133 10.50 4.18 -0.60
CA ALA A 133 10.11 3.50 -1.81
C ALA A 133 10.30 4.43 -2.99
N SER A 134 10.78 3.87 -4.11
CA SER A 134 10.88 4.60 -5.36
C SER A 134 10.16 3.84 -6.46
N VAL A 135 9.38 4.57 -7.25
CA VAL A 135 8.77 4.10 -8.50
C VAL A 135 9.54 4.72 -9.65
N PHE A 136 9.83 3.94 -10.68
CA PHE A 136 10.61 4.30 -11.85
C PHE A 136 9.80 4.02 -13.12
N ALA A 137 9.88 4.92 -14.10
CA ALA A 137 9.38 4.71 -15.46
C ALA A 137 10.57 4.38 -16.38
N VAL A 138 10.57 3.18 -16.94
CA VAL A 138 11.72 2.57 -17.62
C VAL A 138 11.34 2.22 -19.05
N GLY A 139 12.24 2.45 -19.99
CA GLY A 139 11.98 2.29 -21.43
C GLY A 139 11.90 3.61 -22.18
N ASN A 140 11.38 3.55 -23.41
CA ASN A 140 11.27 4.68 -24.34
C ASN A 140 10.00 5.51 -24.08
N THR A 141 10.05 6.79 -24.43
CA THR A 141 8.93 7.72 -24.26
C THR A 141 7.70 7.29 -25.05
N GLY A 142 6.58 7.10 -24.33
CA GLY A 142 5.33 6.57 -24.86
C GLY A 142 5.23 5.05 -24.84
N SER A 143 6.19 4.36 -24.22
CA SER A 143 6.18 2.91 -24.01
C SER A 143 6.88 2.51 -22.72
N GLU A 144 6.86 3.38 -21.70
CA GLU A 144 7.49 3.09 -20.41
C GLU A 144 6.72 2.04 -19.58
N THR A 145 7.45 1.02 -19.13
CA THR A 145 7.04 0.10 -18.06
C THR A 145 7.38 0.72 -16.70
N THR A 146 6.49 0.60 -15.71
CA THR A 146 6.77 1.08 -14.35
C THR A 146 7.26 -0.04 -13.43
N LEU A 147 8.33 0.21 -12.69
CA LEU A 147 8.91 -0.69 -11.68
C LEU A 147 9.00 0.04 -10.34
N PHE A 148 8.93 -0.68 -9.22
CA PHE A 148 9.14 -0.09 -7.89
C PHE A 148 9.89 -1.02 -6.94
N ILE A 149 10.41 -0.43 -5.86
CA ILE A 149 10.95 -1.14 -4.71
C ILE A 149 10.57 -0.40 -3.42
N VAL A 150 10.38 -1.16 -2.34
CA VAL A 150 10.34 -0.64 -0.97
C VAL A 150 11.60 -1.13 -0.25
N CYS A 151 12.32 -0.21 0.39
CA CYS A 151 13.55 -0.43 1.14
C CYS A 151 13.32 -0.05 2.60
N GLY A 152 13.69 -0.93 3.53
CA GLY A 152 13.64 -0.67 4.97
C GLY A 152 15.05 -0.54 5.54
N THR A 153 15.26 0.34 6.51
CA THR A 153 16.55 0.41 7.22
C THR A 153 16.87 -0.94 7.87
N ASP A 154 18.15 -1.34 7.89
CA ASP A 154 18.53 -2.64 8.45
C ASP A 154 18.33 -2.69 9.97
N LYS A 155 18.41 -1.53 10.62
CA LYS A 155 18.16 -1.29 12.05
C LYS A 155 17.03 -0.26 12.24
N PRO A 156 16.40 -0.17 13.42
CA PRO A 156 15.52 0.96 13.78
C PRO A 156 16.17 2.31 13.51
N SER A 157 15.39 3.28 13.00
CA SER A 157 15.92 4.57 12.52
C SER A 157 14.80 5.61 12.39
N LYS A 158 15.12 6.87 12.69
CA LYS A 158 14.31 8.07 12.34
C LYS A 158 14.62 8.65 10.97
N THR A 159 15.61 8.10 10.27
CA THR A 159 16.06 8.56 8.97
C THR A 159 15.71 7.48 7.94
N PRO A 160 14.86 7.76 6.93
CA PRO A 160 14.55 6.81 5.88
C PRO A 160 15.76 6.59 4.95
N PRO A 161 15.84 5.45 4.23
CA PRO A 161 16.90 5.21 3.24
C PRO A 161 16.89 6.28 2.13
N THR A 162 18.06 6.75 1.74
CA THR A 162 18.25 7.74 0.65
C THR A 162 19.15 7.18 -0.45
N GLY A 163 18.86 7.52 -1.71
CA GLY A 163 19.65 7.03 -2.86
C GLY A 163 19.29 5.62 -3.33
N ILE A 164 17.99 5.29 -3.40
CA ILE A 164 17.52 4.08 -4.10
C ILE A 164 17.98 4.14 -5.57
N THR A 165 18.66 3.10 -6.04
CA THR A 165 19.23 3.07 -7.39
C THR A 165 18.18 2.66 -8.41
N ALA A 166 18.03 3.47 -9.46
CA ALA A 166 17.16 3.17 -10.59
C ALA A 166 17.61 1.90 -11.36
N PRO A 167 16.68 1.12 -11.92
CA PRO A 167 17.02 0.03 -12.82
C PRO A 167 17.56 0.60 -14.15
N LYS A 168 18.45 -0.13 -14.84
CA LYS A 168 19.01 0.30 -16.13
C LYS A 168 18.15 -0.12 -17.32
N SER A 169 17.29 -1.13 -17.14
CA SER A 169 16.39 -1.69 -18.13
C SER A 169 15.14 -2.26 -17.46
N GLU A 170 14.13 -2.62 -18.24
CA GLU A 170 12.87 -3.20 -17.73
C GLU A 170 13.06 -4.60 -17.11
N THR A 171 14.17 -5.28 -17.42
CA THR A 171 14.53 -6.56 -16.80
C THR A 171 15.36 -6.41 -15.52
N ASP A 172 15.97 -5.25 -15.29
CA ASP A 172 16.72 -4.95 -14.07
C ASP A 172 15.79 -4.61 -12.91
N LYS A 173 16.21 -4.96 -11.69
CA LYS A 173 15.48 -4.57 -10.47
C LYS A 173 16.15 -3.35 -9.85
N PRO A 174 15.40 -2.30 -9.43
CA PRO A 174 15.95 -1.25 -8.59
C PRO A 174 16.54 -1.83 -7.30
N THR A 175 17.56 -1.17 -6.73
CA THR A 175 18.28 -1.68 -5.56
C THR A 175 18.29 -0.68 -4.41
N CYS A 176 18.17 -1.21 -3.19
CA CYS A 176 18.25 -0.42 -1.97
C CYS A 176 19.68 0.07 -1.69
N PRO A 177 19.85 1.27 -1.11
CA PRO A 177 21.15 1.80 -0.70
C PRO A 177 21.71 1.06 0.52
N THR A 178 23.02 1.16 0.73
CA THR A 178 23.73 0.60 1.89
C THR A 178 23.08 1.00 3.22
N GLY A 179 22.93 0.05 4.15
CA GLY A 179 22.22 0.25 5.43
C GLY A 179 20.71 0.08 5.33
N SER A 180 20.21 -0.35 4.17
CA SER A 180 18.83 -0.75 3.95
C SER A 180 18.72 -1.98 3.05
N SER A 181 17.62 -2.70 3.19
CA SER A 181 17.35 -3.94 2.46
C SER A 181 15.94 -3.97 1.88
N PRO A 182 15.68 -4.76 0.82
CA PRO A 182 14.35 -4.88 0.23
C PRO A 182 13.33 -5.35 1.26
N ALA A 183 12.30 -4.53 1.46
CA ALA A 183 11.30 -4.69 2.50
C ALA A 183 10.23 -5.70 2.02
N LYS A 184 10.34 -6.95 2.48
CA LYS A 184 9.40 -8.05 2.17
C LYS A 184 8.18 -8.08 3.10
#